data_AF-T1KT80-F1
#
_entry.id   AF-T1KT80-F1
#
_cell.length_a   1.000
_cell.length_b   1.000
_cell.length_c   1.000
_cell.angle_alpha   90.00
_cell.angle_beta   90.00
_cell.angle_gamma   90.00
#
_symmetry.space_group_name_H-M   'P 1'
#
loop_
_entity.id
_entity.type
_entity.pdbx_description
1 polymer ?
#
loop_
_entity_poly.entity_id
_entity_poly.type
_entity_poly.pdbx_seq_one_letter_code
_entity_poly.pdbx_strand_id
1 'polypeptide(L)'
;MYDDLSAVDFENKFEYISYRFPREITRIRSEFKDDTCLKCSVIDDDDTVYEAFGCHYDIKRACDIACFRLGELLLKSVPSFVMPPYLIGFPNIRGHCFLIAAVLPIFYSFPIMSRLFRLNCDTVLEVNLGLGRRRPSKRPRIETPRMWVQSLYKCYKDFHKISIDGYYEMLNLGYIQKKVLPECRNDPDLPDHPVNPRKDILMDVVLIRGVCNMLGNYCDNDYLKPGGDECQAYGFIMSKLCYSNPELFGEFMFRFKTTSACGNCCGGPFSFEFAVPYINVPLATNFQALLRNPVLLGNSQKLSHAHYEPLYCPGKLRDIDFCEYLEHPDILCLRYEFGTVDEEINVPNTLWLTVKEESKKYKRLCSSVVIKCYTNEQGEAYPPFYRKPIAGDRFDIWHTYLQIRTQHGWYEVNNGEIFPVDTRLFKVATPGSLHFYQSAENSSFLPDLVREFVNYYPDR
;
A
#
# COMPACT_ATOMS: atom_id res chain seq x y z
N MET A 1 -47.65 11.28 -34.15
CA MET A 1 -47.06 12.61 -34.42
C MET A 1 -46.73 13.22 -33.08
N TYR A 2 -45.60 13.01 -32.43
CA TYR A 2 -44.23 12.66 -32.84
C TYR A 2 -43.75 11.55 -31.86
N ASP A 3 -43.30 10.37 -32.26
CA ASP A 3 -42.03 10.01 -32.92
C ASP A 3 -40.76 10.65 -32.33
N ASP A 4 -39.83 9.74 -32.01
CA ASP A 4 -38.40 9.89 -31.78
C ASP A 4 -37.90 10.74 -30.60
N LEU A 5 -37.69 10.06 -29.47
CA LEU A 5 -36.48 10.27 -28.69
C LEU A 5 -35.63 9.01 -28.74
N SER A 6 -34.71 9.07 -29.70
CA SER A 6 -33.64 8.15 -29.98
C SER A 6 -32.77 7.89 -28.75
N ALA A 7 -32.27 6.67 -28.71
CA ALA A 7 -31.24 6.18 -27.82
C ALA A 7 -29.94 6.98 -27.98
N VAL A 8 -29.68 7.94 -27.09
CA VAL A 8 -28.36 8.54 -26.86
C VAL A 8 -28.28 8.94 -25.38
N ASP A 9 -27.13 8.71 -24.76
CA ASP A 9 -26.73 9.12 -23.40
C ASP A 9 -27.13 8.22 -22.21
N PHE A 10 -26.54 7.02 -22.15
CA PHE A 10 -26.23 6.35 -20.87
C PHE A 10 -24.83 5.71 -20.88
N GLU A 11 -23.81 6.48 -21.27
CA GLU A 11 -22.40 6.05 -21.19
C GLU A 11 -21.69 6.39 -19.87
N ASN A 12 -22.32 7.12 -18.95
CA ASN A 12 -21.64 7.60 -17.75
C ASN A 12 -22.27 7.09 -16.46
N LYS A 13 -21.86 5.89 -16.04
CA LYS A 13 -21.69 5.42 -14.65
C LYS A 13 -21.57 3.90 -14.67
N PHE A 14 -20.34 3.38 -14.77
CA PHE A 14 -19.83 2.11 -14.24
C PHE A 14 -18.55 1.71 -15.00
N GLU A 15 -17.51 2.54 -14.95
CA GLU A 15 -16.16 2.16 -15.40
C GLU A 15 -15.48 1.29 -14.31
N TYR A 16 -15.78 -0.01 -14.30
CA TYR A 16 -14.88 -0.98 -13.69
C TYR A 16 -13.70 -1.26 -14.64
N ILE A 17 -12.53 -1.37 -14.01
CA ILE A 17 -11.18 -1.67 -14.51
C ILE A 17 -11.16 -2.18 -15.97
N SER A 18 -10.74 -1.30 -16.89
CA SER A 18 -10.46 -1.61 -18.30
C SER A 18 -9.13 -2.36 -18.38
N TYR A 19 -9.15 -3.68 -18.28
CA TYR A 19 -8.07 -4.50 -18.83
C TYR A 19 -8.04 -4.40 -20.36
N ARG A 20 -6.86 -4.56 -20.97
CA ARG A 20 -6.77 -5.06 -22.35
C ARG A 20 -7.15 -6.55 -22.37
N PHE A 21 -8.40 -6.85 -22.05
CA PHE A 21 -9.07 -8.07 -22.48
C PHE A 21 -10.03 -7.70 -23.62
N PRO A 22 -10.32 -8.60 -24.57
CA PRO A 22 -11.18 -8.28 -25.71
C PRO A 22 -12.52 -7.74 -25.23
N ARG A 23 -12.87 -6.60 -25.80
CA ARG A 23 -14.06 -5.80 -25.52
C ARG A 23 -15.32 -6.62 -25.81
N GLU A 24 -15.98 -7.20 -24.81
CA GLU A 24 -17.42 -7.50 -24.86
C GLU A 24 -18.00 -7.92 -23.50
N ILE A 25 -18.70 -7.00 -22.82
CA ILE A 25 -19.65 -7.36 -21.75
C ILE A 25 -20.98 -7.67 -22.43
N THR A 26 -21.32 -8.96 -22.55
CA THR A 26 -22.60 -9.37 -23.14
C THR A 26 -23.69 -9.44 -22.06
N ARG A 27 -24.62 -8.48 -22.05
CA ARG A 27 -25.79 -8.47 -21.15
C ARG A 27 -26.95 -9.25 -21.76
N ILE A 28 -27.26 -10.42 -21.21
CA ILE A 28 -28.46 -11.19 -21.58
C ILE A 28 -29.54 -10.90 -20.55
N ARG A 29 -30.66 -10.29 -20.99
CA ARG A 29 -31.84 -9.99 -20.18
C ARG A 29 -32.83 -11.13 -20.34
N SER A 30 -33.20 -11.79 -19.24
CA SER A 30 -34.42 -12.60 -19.16
C SER A 30 -35.30 -11.98 -18.08
N GLU A 31 -36.47 -11.49 -18.48
CA GLU A 31 -37.44 -10.92 -17.55
C GLU A 31 -38.29 -12.07 -17.00
N PHE A 32 -38.10 -12.39 -15.72
CA PHE A 32 -39.09 -13.13 -14.96
C PHE A 32 -39.97 -12.10 -14.24
N LYS A 33 -41.26 -12.42 -14.08
CA LYS A 33 -42.31 -11.44 -13.75
C LYS A 33 -42.08 -10.58 -12.48
N ASP A 34 -41.12 -10.92 -11.62
CA ASP A 34 -40.81 -10.16 -10.40
C ASP A 34 -39.29 -9.97 -10.11
N ASP A 35 -38.39 -10.51 -10.94
CA ASP A 35 -36.93 -10.46 -10.70
C ASP A 35 -36.12 -10.25 -11.99
N THR A 36 -35.10 -9.38 -11.93
CA THR A 36 -34.13 -9.19 -13.02
C THR A 36 -32.92 -10.07 -12.79
N CYS A 37 -32.61 -10.97 -13.74
CA CYS A 37 -31.36 -11.73 -13.78
C CYS A 37 -30.38 -11.10 -14.77
N LEU A 38 -29.17 -10.77 -14.32
CA LEU A 38 -28.08 -10.26 -15.13
C LEU A 38 -26.89 -11.20 -15.15
N LYS A 39 -26.23 -11.27 -16.31
CA LYS A 39 -24.96 -11.97 -16.51
C LYS A 39 -23.83 -10.96 -16.67
N CYS A 40 -22.72 -11.21 -15.99
CA CYS A 40 -21.45 -10.53 -16.21
C CYS A 40 -20.43 -11.56 -16.66
N SER A 41 -19.63 -11.23 -17.67
CA SER A 41 -18.59 -12.10 -18.20
C SER A 41 -17.29 -11.35 -18.47
N VAL A 42 -16.17 -12.06 -18.33
CA VAL A 42 -14.82 -11.64 -18.74
C VAL A 42 -14.21 -12.80 -19.52
N ILE A 43 -13.49 -12.47 -20.59
CA ILE A 43 -12.73 -13.43 -21.40
C ILE A 43 -11.25 -13.15 -21.13
N ASP A 44 -10.47 -14.17 -20.77
CA ASP A 44 -9.03 -14.01 -20.57
C ASP A 44 -8.22 -14.17 -21.87
N ASP A 45 -6.89 -14.10 -21.77
CA ASP A 45 -5.98 -14.17 -22.92
C ASP A 45 -5.95 -15.57 -23.56
N ASP A 46 -6.42 -16.59 -22.84
CA ASP A 46 -6.55 -17.97 -23.31
C ASP A 46 -7.96 -18.26 -23.86
N ASP A 47 -8.75 -17.22 -24.16
CA ASP A 47 -10.15 -17.28 -24.58
C ASP A 47 -11.08 -17.99 -23.56
N THR A 48 -10.66 -18.12 -22.30
CA THR A 48 -11.49 -18.71 -21.24
C THR A 48 -12.54 -17.71 -20.78
N VAL A 49 -13.82 -18.11 -20.83
CA VAL A 49 -14.94 -17.28 -20.40
C VAL A 49 -15.25 -17.52 -18.93
N TYR A 50 -15.07 -16.48 -18.11
CA TYR A 50 -15.57 -16.44 -16.74
C TYR A 50 -16.89 -15.72 -16.72
N GLU A 51 -17.93 -16.36 -16.19
CA GLU A 51 -19.24 -15.73 -16.09
C GLU A 51 -19.87 -15.94 -14.71
N ALA A 52 -20.63 -14.93 -14.29
CA ALA A 52 -21.41 -15.01 -13.08
C ALA A 52 -22.74 -14.29 -13.25
N PHE A 53 -23.71 -14.72 -12.45
CA PHE A 53 -25.09 -14.25 -12.52
C PHE A 53 -25.51 -13.59 -11.21
N GLY A 54 -26.27 -12.51 -11.32
CA GLY A 54 -26.90 -11.82 -10.20
C GLY A 54 -28.38 -11.64 -10.46
N CYS A 55 -29.19 -11.91 -9.44
CA CYS A 55 -30.65 -11.83 -9.53
C CYS A 55 -31.19 -10.89 -8.45
N HIS A 56 -31.99 -9.91 -8.83
CA HIS A 56 -32.68 -8.99 -7.93
C HIS A 56 -33.78 -8.22 -8.68
N TYR A 57 -34.85 -7.81 -8.00
CA TYR A 57 -35.87 -6.90 -8.55
C TYR A 57 -35.35 -5.52 -9.01
N ASP A 58 -34.12 -5.16 -8.64
CA ASP A 58 -33.47 -3.88 -8.98
C ASP A 58 -32.25 -4.20 -9.85
N ILE A 59 -32.26 -3.67 -11.07
CA ILE A 59 -31.25 -3.98 -12.09
C ILE A 59 -29.83 -3.62 -11.64
N LYS A 60 -29.67 -2.54 -10.86
CA LYS A 60 -28.36 -2.10 -10.38
C LYS A 60 -27.84 -3.08 -9.33
N ARG A 61 -28.71 -3.55 -8.43
CA ARG A 61 -28.34 -4.57 -7.44
C ARG A 61 -28.06 -5.92 -8.09
N ALA A 62 -28.86 -6.34 -9.08
CA ALA A 62 -28.58 -7.55 -9.85
C ALA A 62 -27.19 -7.49 -10.51
N CYS A 63 -26.82 -6.33 -11.06
CA CYS A 63 -25.51 -6.09 -11.68
C CYS A 63 -24.39 -6.18 -10.65
N ASP A 64 -24.53 -5.50 -9.50
CA ASP A 64 -23.52 -5.52 -8.45
C ASP A 64 -23.31 -6.94 -7.87
N ILE A 65 -24.38 -7.74 -7.72
CA ILE A 65 -24.29 -9.15 -7.29
C ILE A 65 -23.56 -9.99 -8.34
N ALA A 66 -23.86 -9.80 -9.63
CA ALA A 66 -23.18 -10.50 -10.72
C ALA A 66 -21.69 -10.16 -10.76
N CYS A 67 -21.33 -8.87 -10.66
CA CYS A 67 -19.95 -8.40 -10.60
C CYS A 67 -19.21 -8.92 -9.37
N PHE A 68 -19.86 -8.94 -8.20
CA PHE A 68 -19.29 -9.53 -6.98
C PHE A 68 -18.91 -10.99 -7.19
N ARG A 69 -19.85 -11.80 -7.68
CA ARG A 69 -19.63 -13.23 -7.93
C ARG A 69 -18.57 -13.47 -9.00
N LEU A 70 -18.54 -12.64 -10.04
CA LEU A 70 -17.49 -12.68 -11.06
C LEU A 70 -16.12 -12.36 -10.45
N GLY A 71 -16.06 -11.36 -9.58
CA GLY A 71 -14.85 -10.99 -8.84
C GLY A 71 -14.30 -12.12 -7.98
N GLU A 72 -15.15 -12.80 -7.22
CA GLU A 72 -14.76 -13.98 -6.43
C GLU A 72 -14.30 -15.14 -7.31
N LEU A 73 -14.98 -15.38 -8.44
CA LEU A 73 -14.58 -16.38 -9.42
C LEU A 73 -13.20 -16.08 -10.01
N LEU A 74 -12.95 -14.82 -10.40
CA LEU A 74 -11.66 -14.37 -10.91
C LEU A 74 -10.57 -14.48 -9.85
N LEU A 75 -10.85 -14.13 -8.58
CA LEU A 75 -9.86 -14.26 -7.51
C LEU A 75 -9.48 -15.70 -7.22
N LYS A 76 -10.40 -16.63 -7.43
CA LYS A 76 -10.14 -18.07 -7.30
C LYS A 76 -9.40 -18.64 -8.51
N SER A 77 -9.73 -18.19 -9.72
CA SER A 77 -9.29 -18.83 -10.97
C SER A 77 -8.08 -18.15 -11.60
N VAL A 78 -8.01 -16.82 -11.51
CA VAL A 78 -6.95 -15.97 -12.09
C VAL A 78 -6.51 -14.93 -11.06
N PRO A 79 -5.85 -15.31 -9.94
CA PRO A 79 -5.60 -14.39 -8.83
C PRO A 79 -4.73 -13.18 -9.21
N SER A 80 -3.95 -13.25 -10.29
CA SER A 80 -3.19 -12.12 -10.83
C SER A 80 -4.07 -10.92 -11.23
N PHE A 81 -5.38 -11.10 -11.44
CA PHE A 81 -6.30 -10.01 -11.78
C PHE A 81 -6.53 -8.98 -10.63
N VAL A 82 -6.06 -9.23 -9.42
CA VAL A 82 -6.04 -8.19 -8.35
C VAL A 82 -4.67 -7.55 -8.19
N MET A 83 -3.73 -7.81 -9.10
CA MET A 83 -2.39 -7.24 -9.02
C MET A 83 -2.17 -6.26 -10.17
N PRO A 84 -1.47 -5.14 -9.93
CA PRO A 84 -1.03 -4.28 -11.02
C PRO A 84 -0.20 -5.10 -12.02
N PRO A 85 -0.57 -5.14 -13.31
CA PRO A 85 0.13 -5.97 -14.29
C PRO A 85 1.56 -5.50 -14.53
N TYR A 86 1.81 -4.20 -14.48
CA TYR A 86 3.13 -3.63 -14.68
C TYR A 86 3.55 -2.74 -13.51
N LEU A 87 4.86 -2.63 -13.32
CA LEU A 87 5.46 -1.72 -12.37
C LEU A 87 5.35 -0.28 -12.88
N ILE A 88 4.68 0.57 -12.11
CA ILE A 88 4.68 2.04 -12.24
C ILE A 88 4.97 2.69 -10.87
N GLY A 89 5.46 3.93 -10.91
CA GLY A 89 5.69 4.78 -9.75
C GLY A 89 4.56 5.78 -9.44
N PHE A 90 4.79 6.66 -8.46
CA PHE A 90 3.91 7.80 -8.14
C PHE A 90 4.68 9.12 -8.25
N PRO A 91 4.12 10.17 -8.87
CA PRO A 91 4.79 11.44 -8.98
C PRO A 91 4.88 12.10 -7.59
N ASN A 92 6.05 12.59 -7.21
CA ASN A 92 6.23 13.28 -5.93
C ASN A 92 6.05 14.80 -6.08
N ILE A 93 4.85 15.21 -6.50
CA ILE A 93 4.57 16.62 -6.83
C ILE A 93 4.59 17.52 -5.59
N ARG A 94 4.23 16.96 -4.43
CA ARG A 94 4.01 17.71 -3.18
C ARG A 94 5.04 17.39 -2.08
N GLY A 95 6.13 16.68 -2.39
CA GLY A 95 7.15 16.32 -1.39
C GLY A 95 6.71 15.27 -0.34
N HIS A 96 5.85 14.33 -0.73
CA HIS A 96 5.35 13.22 0.10
C HIS A 96 5.94 11.85 -0.32
N CYS A 97 7.23 11.79 -0.68
CA CYS A 97 7.89 10.53 -1.06
C CYS A 97 7.76 9.44 0.03
N PHE A 98 7.75 9.82 1.31
CA PHE A 98 7.49 8.91 2.43
C PHE A 98 6.12 8.20 2.36
N LEU A 99 5.09 8.90 1.88
CA LEU A 99 3.76 8.33 1.73
C LEU A 99 3.72 7.35 0.55
N ILE A 100 4.41 7.69 -0.55
CA ILE A 100 4.56 6.81 -1.71
C ILE A 100 5.27 5.52 -1.27
N ALA A 101 6.36 5.64 -0.51
CA ALA A 101 7.11 4.51 0.04
C ALA A 101 6.27 3.64 1.00
N ALA A 102 5.30 4.22 1.71
CA ALA A 102 4.38 3.47 2.56
C ALA A 102 3.25 2.77 1.79
N VAL A 103 2.76 3.36 0.69
CA VAL A 103 1.57 2.89 -0.04
C VAL A 103 1.89 1.91 -1.17
N LEU A 104 2.97 2.14 -1.94
CA LEU A 104 3.30 1.25 -3.05
C LEU A 104 3.54 -0.22 -2.64
N PRO A 105 4.20 -0.53 -1.51
CA PRO A 105 4.33 -1.90 -1.03
C PRO A 105 2.99 -2.59 -0.79
N ILE A 106 1.97 -1.83 -0.38
CA ILE A 106 0.61 -2.34 -0.18
C ILE A 106 0.01 -2.74 -1.53
N PHE A 107 0.14 -1.90 -2.55
CA PHE A 107 -0.45 -2.14 -3.88
C PHE A 107 0.22 -3.29 -4.65
N TYR A 108 1.49 -3.57 -4.37
CA TYR A 108 2.21 -4.70 -4.96
C TYR A 108 2.22 -5.96 -4.07
N SER A 109 1.55 -5.93 -2.91
CA SER A 109 1.42 -7.10 -2.03
C SER A 109 0.14 -7.87 -2.34
N PHE A 110 0.28 -9.07 -2.92
CA PHE A 110 -0.87 -9.92 -3.23
C PHE A 110 -1.73 -10.30 -2.00
N PRO A 111 -1.14 -10.67 -0.85
CA PRO A 111 -1.92 -10.90 0.35
C PRO A 111 -2.77 -9.70 0.76
N ILE A 112 -2.23 -8.47 0.66
CA ILE A 112 -3.01 -7.27 0.98
C ILE A 112 -4.11 -7.06 -0.04
N MET A 113 -3.75 -7.06 -1.32
CA MET A 113 -4.69 -6.66 -2.37
C MET A 113 -5.84 -7.65 -2.55
N SER A 114 -5.58 -8.95 -2.41
CA SER A 114 -6.63 -9.97 -2.45
C SER A 114 -7.65 -9.81 -1.30
N ARG A 115 -7.21 -9.46 -0.09
CA ARG A 115 -8.12 -9.19 1.03
C ARG A 115 -8.86 -7.87 0.89
N LEU A 116 -8.17 -6.80 0.48
CA LEU A 116 -8.82 -5.51 0.23
C LEU A 116 -9.89 -5.64 -0.86
N PHE A 117 -9.63 -6.44 -1.89
CA PHE A 117 -10.61 -6.78 -2.92
C PHE A 117 -11.84 -7.46 -2.31
N ARG A 118 -11.66 -8.55 -1.56
CA ARG A 118 -12.76 -9.29 -0.89
C ARG A 118 -13.57 -8.40 0.03
N LEU A 119 -12.91 -7.66 0.93
CA LEU A 119 -13.58 -6.74 1.86
C LEU A 119 -14.37 -5.66 1.14
N ASN A 120 -13.85 -5.12 0.04
CA ASN A 120 -14.59 -4.17 -0.78
C ASN A 120 -15.81 -4.83 -1.45
N CYS A 121 -15.64 -6.04 -1.99
CA CYS A 121 -16.69 -6.85 -2.58
C CYS A 121 -17.82 -7.14 -1.57
N ASP A 122 -17.49 -7.63 -0.38
CA ASP A 122 -18.43 -7.90 0.71
C ASP A 122 -19.17 -6.64 1.15
N THR A 123 -18.44 -5.53 1.26
CA THR A 123 -19.03 -4.23 1.59
C THR A 123 -20.08 -3.79 0.57
N VAL A 124 -19.81 -3.99 -0.72
CA VAL A 124 -20.77 -3.67 -1.79
C VAL A 124 -21.99 -4.57 -1.71
N LEU A 125 -21.78 -5.88 -1.52
CA LEU A 125 -22.85 -6.85 -1.40
C LEU A 125 -23.78 -6.54 -0.22
N GLU A 126 -23.24 -6.32 0.98
CA GLU A 126 -24.05 -5.99 2.16
C GLU A 126 -24.89 -4.73 1.98
N VAL A 127 -24.32 -3.67 1.39
CA VAL A 127 -25.06 -2.43 1.10
C VAL A 127 -26.22 -2.72 0.15
N ASN A 128 -26.01 -3.60 -0.83
CA ASN A 128 -27.03 -3.96 -1.81
C ASN A 128 -28.11 -4.90 -1.25
N LEU A 129 -27.76 -5.76 -0.30
CA LEU A 129 -28.70 -6.56 0.47
C LEU A 129 -29.46 -5.75 1.53
N GLY A 130 -29.15 -4.46 1.70
CA GLY A 130 -29.76 -3.59 2.72
C GLY A 130 -29.25 -3.85 4.15
N LEU A 131 -28.21 -4.66 4.29
CA LEU A 131 -27.56 -5.01 5.57
C LEU A 131 -26.47 -3.99 5.95
N GLY A 132 -25.86 -3.35 4.95
CA GLY A 132 -24.77 -2.39 5.14
C GLY A 132 -25.26 -0.95 5.33
N ARG A 133 -24.53 -0.18 6.15
CA ARG A 133 -24.72 1.28 6.23
C ARG A 133 -24.32 1.92 4.89
N ARG A 134 -25.18 2.79 4.36
CA ARG A 134 -24.86 3.58 3.17
C ARG A 134 -23.66 4.48 3.44
N ARG A 135 -22.82 4.68 2.43
CA ARG A 135 -21.72 5.66 2.50
C ARG A 135 -22.29 7.05 2.81
N PRO A 136 -21.74 7.78 3.78
CA PRO A 136 -22.15 9.15 4.03
C PRO A 136 -21.85 10.00 2.79
N SER A 137 -22.78 10.92 2.45
CA SER A 137 -22.67 11.79 1.25
C SER A 137 -21.58 12.84 1.37
N LYS A 138 -21.12 13.13 2.60
CA LYS A 138 -19.99 14.02 2.91
C LYS A 138 -18.98 13.25 3.76
N ARG A 139 -17.71 13.66 3.68
CA ARG A 139 -16.65 13.10 4.52
C ARG A 139 -17.02 13.32 5.99
N PRO A 140 -17.15 12.25 6.80
CA PRO A 140 -17.63 12.36 8.17
C PRO A 140 -16.56 13.00 9.06
N ARG A 141 -16.99 13.77 10.09
CA ARG A 141 -16.05 14.33 11.09
C ARG A 141 -15.38 13.26 11.94
N ILE A 142 -15.98 12.07 12.00
CA ILE A 142 -15.52 10.91 12.78
C ILE A 142 -15.24 9.78 11.79
N GLU A 143 -14.24 8.94 12.07
CA GLU A 143 -14.00 7.74 11.28
C GLU A 143 -15.26 6.87 11.22
N THR A 144 -15.56 6.33 10.03
CA THR A 144 -16.68 5.41 9.84
C THR A 144 -16.15 4.01 9.53
N PRO A 145 -16.93 2.95 9.82
CA PRO A 145 -16.53 1.60 9.48
C PRO A 145 -16.15 1.50 8.00
N ARG A 146 -15.07 0.77 7.71
CA ARG A 146 -14.58 0.48 6.34
C ARG A 146 -14.07 1.68 5.54
N MET A 147 -13.98 2.87 6.13
CA MET A 147 -13.50 4.07 5.42
C MET A 147 -12.07 3.89 4.89
N TRP A 148 -11.20 3.23 5.67
CA TRP A 148 -9.83 2.94 5.28
C TRP A 148 -9.75 1.97 4.10
N VAL A 149 -10.51 0.87 4.14
CA VAL A 149 -10.63 -0.10 3.03
C VAL A 149 -11.08 0.62 1.75
N GLN A 150 -12.16 1.41 1.84
CA GLN A 150 -12.73 2.07 0.67
C GLN A 150 -11.80 3.10 0.04
N SER A 151 -11.11 3.89 0.86
CA SER A 151 -10.19 4.92 0.37
C SER A 151 -8.91 4.31 -0.21
N LEU A 152 -8.33 3.32 0.46
CA LEU A 152 -7.14 2.63 -0.01
C LEU A 152 -7.42 1.85 -1.30
N TYR A 153 -8.53 1.09 -1.33
CA TYR A 153 -8.94 0.34 -2.51
C TYR A 153 -9.34 1.25 -3.67
N LYS A 154 -9.96 2.41 -3.42
CA LYS A 154 -10.22 3.41 -4.47
C LYS A 154 -8.90 3.92 -5.08
N CYS A 155 -7.94 4.29 -4.23
CA CYS A 155 -6.63 4.74 -4.68
C CYS A 155 -5.93 3.65 -5.51
N TYR A 156 -5.98 2.41 -5.04
CA TYR A 156 -5.48 1.25 -5.76
C TYR A 156 -6.19 1.05 -7.11
N LYS A 157 -7.53 1.17 -7.21
CA LYS A 157 -8.24 0.97 -8.48
C LYS A 157 -7.77 1.93 -9.56
N ASP A 158 -7.54 3.19 -9.19
CA ASP A 158 -7.07 4.21 -10.14
C ASP A 158 -5.61 3.97 -10.51
N PHE A 159 -4.77 3.60 -9.53
CA PHE A 159 -3.39 3.16 -9.77
C PHE A 159 -3.34 1.94 -10.72
N HIS A 160 -4.14 0.92 -10.44
CA HIS A 160 -4.24 -0.29 -11.23
C HIS A 160 -4.63 0.01 -12.69
N LYS A 161 -5.64 0.86 -12.90
CA LYS A 161 -6.05 1.29 -14.25
C LYS A 161 -4.91 1.93 -15.05
N ILE A 162 -4.04 2.70 -14.39
CA ILE A 162 -2.90 3.35 -15.03
C ILE A 162 -1.78 2.34 -15.26
N SER A 163 -1.55 1.44 -14.31
CA SER A 163 -0.50 0.42 -14.41
C SER A 163 -0.65 -0.51 -15.61
N ILE A 164 -1.85 -0.63 -16.20
CA ILE A 164 -2.10 -1.43 -17.41
C ILE A 164 -1.30 -0.93 -18.61
N ASP A 165 -1.00 0.37 -18.68
CA ASP A 165 -0.19 0.95 -19.75
C ASP A 165 1.31 0.70 -19.54
N GLY A 166 1.71 0.31 -18.32
CA GLY A 166 3.11 0.05 -17.95
C GLY A 166 4.00 1.27 -17.78
N TYR A 167 3.45 2.47 -17.96
CA TYR A 167 4.09 3.73 -17.66
C TYR A 167 3.05 4.75 -17.21
N TYR A 168 3.53 5.82 -16.57
CA TYR A 168 2.69 6.91 -16.13
C TYR A 168 3.14 8.21 -16.79
N GLU A 169 2.37 8.66 -17.78
CA GLU A 169 2.74 9.73 -18.71
C GLU A 169 2.92 11.11 -18.06
N MET A 170 2.27 11.35 -16.90
CA MET A 170 2.42 12.59 -16.13
C MET A 170 2.17 13.88 -16.94
N LEU A 171 1.34 13.82 -17.99
CA LEU A 171 1.00 14.96 -18.88
C LEU A 171 0.58 16.22 -18.12
N ASN A 172 -0.09 16.05 -16.98
CA ASN A 172 -0.62 17.15 -16.18
C ASN A 172 0.30 17.60 -15.04
N LEU A 173 1.54 17.13 -14.98
CA LEU A 173 2.48 17.45 -13.89
C LEU A 173 2.66 18.96 -13.72
N GLY A 174 2.95 19.69 -14.79
CA GLY A 174 3.14 21.15 -14.75
C GLY A 174 1.89 21.91 -14.28
N TYR A 175 0.71 21.46 -14.71
CA TYR A 175 -0.56 22.03 -14.24
C TYR A 175 -0.75 21.79 -12.73
N ILE A 176 -0.46 20.58 -12.25
CA ILE A 176 -0.57 20.26 -10.82
C ILE A 176 0.44 21.09 -10.02
N GLN A 177 1.70 21.18 -10.47
CA GLN A 177 2.74 22.01 -9.85
C GLN A 177 2.28 23.47 -9.71
N LYS A 178 1.84 24.11 -10.79
CA LYS A 178 1.31 25.48 -10.79
C LYS A 178 0.18 25.69 -9.77
N LYS A 179 -0.69 24.68 -9.63
CA LYS A 179 -1.85 24.74 -8.72
C LYS A 179 -1.48 24.55 -7.25
N VAL A 180 -0.47 23.75 -6.94
CA VAL A 180 -0.19 23.28 -5.57
C VAL A 180 1.03 23.93 -4.94
N LEU A 181 2.03 24.31 -5.74
CA LEU A 181 3.27 24.93 -5.30
C LEU A 181 3.14 26.46 -5.37
N PRO A 182 3.24 27.19 -4.24
CA PRO A 182 3.14 28.65 -4.23
C PRO A 182 4.09 29.35 -5.20
N GLU A 183 5.32 28.87 -5.31
CA GLU A 183 6.40 29.38 -6.16
C GLU A 183 6.09 29.25 -7.66
N CYS A 184 5.31 28.26 -8.06
CA CYS A 184 4.97 27.98 -9.45
C CYS A 184 3.73 28.75 -9.94
N ARG A 185 2.95 29.40 -9.06
CA ARG A 185 1.62 29.94 -9.41
C ARG A 185 1.61 30.94 -10.55
N ASN A 186 2.66 31.76 -10.63
CA ASN A 186 2.80 32.83 -11.62
C ASN A 186 3.75 32.46 -12.76
N ASP A 187 4.21 31.20 -12.82
CA ASP A 187 5.11 30.73 -13.87
C ASP A 187 4.36 30.71 -15.23
N PRO A 188 4.80 31.50 -16.23
CA PRO A 188 4.15 31.54 -17.54
C PRO A 188 4.40 30.27 -18.36
N ASP A 189 5.44 29.49 -18.05
CA ASP A 189 5.80 28.27 -18.80
C ASP A 189 4.96 27.07 -18.36
N LEU A 190 4.34 27.14 -17.18
CA LEU A 190 3.45 26.09 -16.68
C LEU A 190 2.00 26.29 -17.16
N PRO A 191 1.32 25.21 -17.58
CA PRO A 191 -0.03 25.31 -18.13
C PRO A 191 -1.08 25.68 -17.06
N ASP A 192 -1.98 26.60 -17.40
CA ASP A 192 -3.12 27.00 -16.53
C ASP A 192 -4.26 25.99 -16.52
N HIS A 193 -4.31 25.13 -17.53
CA HIS A 193 -5.36 24.14 -17.73
C HIS A 193 -4.76 22.75 -17.95
N PRO A 194 -5.45 21.70 -17.46
CA PRO A 194 -4.98 20.35 -17.64
C PRO A 194 -5.16 19.86 -19.08
N VAL A 195 -4.19 19.11 -19.58
CA VAL A 195 -4.23 18.40 -20.86
C VAL A 195 -4.81 17.01 -20.62
N ASN A 196 -5.99 16.73 -21.18
CA ASN A 196 -6.71 15.45 -21.02
C ASN A 196 -6.85 15.03 -19.52
N PRO A 197 -7.72 15.70 -18.74
CA PRO A 197 -7.75 15.67 -17.28
C PRO A 197 -8.33 14.37 -16.68
N ARG A 198 -7.76 13.22 -17.01
CA ARG A 198 -8.28 11.92 -16.55
C ARG A 198 -7.31 11.22 -15.61
N LYS A 199 -6.25 10.62 -16.14
CA LYS A 199 -5.42 9.66 -15.38
C LYS A 199 -4.57 10.35 -14.31
N ASP A 200 -3.79 11.37 -14.68
CA ASP A 200 -2.77 11.90 -13.77
C ASP A 200 -3.32 12.64 -12.56
N ILE A 201 -4.27 13.54 -12.82
CA ILE A 201 -4.90 14.37 -11.80
C ILE A 201 -5.69 13.51 -10.85
N LEU A 202 -6.33 12.45 -11.36
CA LEU A 202 -7.07 11.51 -10.52
C LEU A 202 -6.12 10.83 -9.53
N MET A 203 -4.95 10.37 -9.99
CA MET A 203 -3.97 9.68 -9.15
C MET A 203 -3.39 10.56 -8.02
N ASP A 204 -3.00 11.82 -8.31
CA ASP A 204 -2.60 12.79 -7.26
C ASP A 204 -3.76 13.03 -6.28
N VAL A 205 -4.98 13.23 -6.79
CA VAL A 205 -6.16 13.51 -5.97
C VAL A 205 -6.49 12.34 -5.05
N VAL A 206 -6.43 11.09 -5.50
CA VAL A 206 -6.77 9.94 -4.64
C VAL A 206 -5.70 9.64 -3.60
N LEU A 207 -4.42 9.81 -3.92
CA LEU A 207 -3.34 9.65 -2.94
C LEU A 207 -3.38 10.76 -1.90
N ILE A 208 -3.41 12.02 -2.35
CA ILE A 208 -3.29 13.18 -1.45
C ILE A 208 -4.63 13.51 -0.78
N ARG A 209 -5.69 13.76 -1.55
CA ARG A 209 -6.99 14.12 -0.95
C ARG A 209 -7.69 12.92 -0.30
N GLY A 210 -7.34 11.71 -0.72
CA GLY A 210 -7.77 10.46 -0.10
C GLY A 210 -6.90 10.10 1.09
N VAL A 211 -5.84 9.31 0.85
CA VAL A 211 -5.03 8.65 1.88
C VAL A 211 -4.29 9.67 2.77
N CYS A 212 -3.56 10.63 2.20
CA CYS A 212 -2.81 11.63 2.96
C CYS A 212 -3.71 12.43 3.89
N ASN A 213 -4.82 12.97 3.37
CA ASN A 213 -5.81 13.68 4.20
C ASN A 213 -6.47 12.80 5.27
N MET A 214 -6.57 11.47 5.07
CA MET A 214 -7.07 10.57 6.12
C MET A 214 -6.05 10.46 7.26
N LEU A 215 -4.79 10.28 6.92
CA LEU A 215 -3.71 10.27 7.92
C LEU A 215 -3.63 11.61 8.66
N GLY A 216 -3.71 12.73 7.94
CA GLY A 216 -3.79 14.09 8.48
C GLY A 216 -4.88 14.25 9.53
N ASN A 217 -6.12 13.92 9.15
CA ASN A 217 -7.29 14.22 9.98
C ASN A 217 -7.50 13.28 11.17
N TYR A 218 -7.02 12.03 11.10
CA TYR A 218 -7.36 11.00 12.09
C TYR A 218 -6.17 10.34 12.78
N CYS A 219 -4.95 10.72 12.39
CA CYS A 219 -3.72 10.25 13.01
C CYS A 219 -2.86 11.43 13.45
N ASP A 220 -2.27 12.15 12.49
CA ASP A 220 -1.34 13.25 12.75
C ASP A 220 -1.42 14.32 11.66
N ASN A 221 -1.65 15.57 12.04
CA ASN A 221 -1.76 16.68 11.09
C ASN A 221 -0.45 16.93 10.32
N ASP A 222 0.69 16.46 10.81
CA ASP A 222 1.98 16.62 10.12
C ASP A 222 2.04 15.86 8.79
N TYR A 223 1.18 14.86 8.56
CA TYR A 223 1.06 14.23 7.25
C TYR A 223 0.64 15.19 6.14
N LEU A 224 0.00 16.32 6.47
CA LEU A 224 -0.41 17.33 5.49
C LEU A 224 0.76 18.22 5.02
N LYS A 225 1.96 18.03 5.57
CA LYS A 225 3.17 18.77 5.23
C LYS A 225 4.16 17.87 4.49
N PRO A 226 5.01 18.43 3.61
CA PRO A 226 6.14 17.70 3.04
C PRO A 226 7.12 17.22 4.12
N GLY A 227 7.73 16.07 3.90
CA GLY A 227 8.65 15.43 4.84
C GLY A 227 7.93 14.66 5.96
N GLY A 228 8.26 13.37 6.12
CA GLY A 228 7.60 12.50 7.09
C GLY A 228 8.30 11.15 7.21
N ASP A 229 7.81 10.32 8.15
CA ASP A 229 8.32 8.96 8.38
C ASP A 229 7.42 7.93 7.69
N GLU A 230 7.96 7.23 6.68
CA GLU A 230 7.28 6.16 5.96
C GLU A 230 6.87 4.99 6.88
N CYS A 231 7.67 4.71 7.92
CA CYS A 231 7.37 3.68 8.91
C CYS A 231 6.11 4.05 9.69
N GLN A 232 6.01 5.31 10.10
CA GLN A 232 4.84 5.80 10.82
C GLN A 232 3.61 5.80 9.92
N ALA A 233 3.74 6.27 8.67
CA ALA A 233 2.65 6.27 7.70
C ALA A 233 2.13 4.86 7.44
N TYR A 234 3.01 3.91 7.12
CA TYR A 234 2.66 2.50 6.94
C TYR A 234 2.02 1.91 8.20
N GLY A 235 2.63 2.16 9.37
CA GLY A 235 2.12 1.70 10.65
C GLY A 235 0.69 2.16 10.93
N PHE A 236 0.37 3.43 10.68
CA PHE A 236 -0.99 3.95 10.84
C PHE A 236 -1.96 3.42 9.79
N ILE A 237 -1.57 3.33 8.50
CA ILE A 237 -2.43 2.76 7.46
C ILE A 237 -2.84 1.33 7.84
N MET A 238 -1.87 0.49 8.18
CA MET A 238 -2.12 -0.92 8.51
C MET A 238 -2.91 -1.06 9.81
N SER A 239 -2.57 -0.27 10.84
CA SER A 239 -3.28 -0.32 12.12
C SER A 239 -4.74 0.06 11.95
N LYS A 240 -5.02 1.18 11.26
CA LYS A 240 -6.37 1.64 10.99
C LYS A 240 -7.17 0.66 10.13
N LEU A 241 -6.50 0.00 9.18
CA LEU A 241 -7.09 -1.06 8.36
C LEU A 241 -7.53 -2.26 9.22
N CYS A 242 -6.66 -2.76 10.11
CA CYS A 242 -6.95 -3.91 10.96
C CYS A 242 -7.93 -3.57 12.10
N TYR A 243 -7.86 -2.37 12.69
CA TYR A 243 -8.86 -1.93 13.66
C TYR A 243 -10.27 -1.84 13.06
N SER A 244 -10.37 -1.53 11.77
CA SER A 244 -11.65 -1.51 11.06
C SER A 244 -12.14 -2.90 10.64
N ASN A 245 -11.24 -3.90 10.60
CA ASN A 245 -11.49 -5.26 10.12
C ASN A 245 -10.62 -6.24 10.95
N PRO A 246 -11.04 -6.58 12.18
CA PRO A 246 -10.19 -7.32 13.14
C PRO A 246 -9.72 -8.69 12.66
N GLU A 247 -10.42 -9.30 11.72
CA GLU A 247 -10.01 -10.55 11.05
C GLU A 247 -8.65 -10.44 10.35
N LEU A 248 -8.21 -9.23 10.00
CA LEU A 248 -6.94 -9.00 9.32
C LEU A 248 -5.73 -9.00 10.27
N PHE A 249 -5.93 -8.95 11.60
CA PHE A 249 -4.82 -8.86 12.55
C PHE A 249 -3.84 -10.04 12.39
N GLY A 250 -4.35 -11.26 12.25
CA GLY A 250 -3.48 -12.43 12.10
C GLY A 250 -2.80 -12.57 10.74
N GLU A 251 -3.31 -11.88 9.73
CA GLU A 251 -2.81 -11.96 8.36
C GLU A 251 -1.75 -10.88 8.08
N PHE A 252 -1.96 -9.66 8.60
CA PHE A 252 -1.16 -8.49 8.25
C PHE A 252 -0.28 -7.96 9.37
N MET A 253 -0.61 -8.25 10.63
CA MET A 253 0.16 -7.80 11.77
C MET A 253 1.03 -8.93 12.28
N PHE A 254 2.24 -8.60 12.73
CA PHE A 254 3.04 -9.54 13.46
C PHE A 254 2.52 -9.66 14.89
N ARG A 255 2.03 -10.85 15.24
CA ARG A 255 1.44 -11.14 16.55
C ARG A 255 2.32 -12.02 17.41
N PHE A 256 2.53 -11.58 18.64
CA PHE A 256 3.34 -12.28 19.62
C PHE A 256 2.81 -12.02 21.02
N LYS A 257 3.05 -12.96 21.93
CA LYS A 257 2.72 -12.84 23.35
C LYS A 257 4.00 -12.73 24.15
N THR A 258 4.04 -11.81 25.09
CA THR A 258 5.15 -11.67 26.02
C THR A 258 4.71 -11.93 27.44
N THR A 259 5.65 -12.35 28.28
CA THR A 259 5.52 -12.24 29.73
C THR A 259 6.62 -11.32 30.24
N SER A 260 6.23 -10.29 30.98
CA SER A 260 7.13 -9.19 31.37
C SER A 260 6.78 -8.59 32.73
N ALA A 261 7.75 -7.94 33.36
CA ALA A 261 7.55 -7.12 34.54
C ALA A 261 7.22 -5.66 34.17
N CYS A 262 6.53 -4.95 35.07
CA CYS A 262 6.35 -3.51 34.90
C CYS A 262 7.64 -2.78 35.28
N GLY A 263 8.10 -1.87 34.42
CA GLY A 263 9.32 -1.11 34.67
C GLY A 263 9.24 -0.08 35.80
N ASN A 264 8.03 0.22 36.29
CA ASN A 264 7.79 1.27 37.29
C ASN A 264 7.22 0.74 38.62
N CYS A 265 6.60 -0.44 38.66
CA CYS A 265 6.10 -1.03 39.90
C CYS A 265 6.67 -2.44 40.08
N CYS A 266 6.77 -2.92 41.32
CA CYS A 266 7.22 -4.28 41.64
C CYS A 266 6.17 -5.37 41.29
N GLY A 267 5.22 -5.08 40.39
CA GLY A 267 4.17 -6.01 39.97
C GLY A 267 4.57 -6.86 38.77
N GLY A 268 4.08 -8.10 38.73
CA GLY A 268 4.29 -9.04 37.63
C GLY A 268 4.53 -10.47 38.15
N PRO A 269 4.75 -11.44 37.24
CA PRO A 269 4.79 -11.29 35.79
C PRO A 269 3.39 -11.09 35.16
N PHE A 270 3.30 -10.25 34.13
CA PHE A 270 2.08 -10.06 33.35
C PHE A 270 2.26 -10.61 31.94
N SER A 271 1.24 -11.27 31.41
CA SER A 271 1.23 -11.75 30.03
C SER A 271 0.35 -10.87 29.15
N PHE A 272 0.90 -10.41 28.04
CA PHE A 272 0.21 -9.54 27.08
C PHE A 272 0.40 -10.04 25.66
N GLU A 273 -0.63 -9.88 24.83
CA GLU A 273 -0.54 -10.07 23.39
C GLU A 273 -0.35 -8.72 22.70
N PHE A 274 0.56 -8.69 21.73
CA PHE A 274 0.82 -7.54 20.89
C PHE A 274 0.57 -7.89 19.43
N ALA A 275 0.10 -6.89 18.69
CA ALA A 275 0.02 -6.91 17.24
C ALA A 275 0.72 -5.66 16.72
N VAL A 276 1.78 -5.83 15.93
CA VAL A 276 2.56 -4.71 15.38
C VAL A 276 2.56 -4.75 13.85
N PRO A 277 2.45 -3.59 13.18
CA PRO A 277 2.45 -3.52 11.71
C PRO A 277 3.82 -3.83 11.10
N TYR A 278 4.88 -3.62 11.87
CA TYR A 278 6.25 -3.94 11.50
C TYR A 278 7.07 -4.32 12.72
N ILE A 279 8.15 -5.07 12.50
CA ILE A 279 9.12 -5.48 13.51
C ILE A 279 10.29 -4.50 13.50
N ASN A 280 10.58 -3.85 14.61
CA ASN A 280 11.79 -3.04 14.77
C ASN A 280 13.02 -3.94 14.80
N VAL A 281 13.98 -3.69 13.92
CA VAL A 281 15.28 -4.35 13.83
C VAL A 281 16.34 -3.40 14.38
N PRO A 282 16.94 -3.71 15.54
CA PRO A 282 17.99 -2.87 16.12
C PRO A 282 19.18 -2.74 15.17
N LEU A 283 19.92 -1.65 15.35
CA LEU A 283 21.18 -1.44 14.64
C LEU A 283 22.14 -2.61 14.84
N ALA A 284 22.95 -2.90 13.82
CA ALA A 284 23.91 -4.02 13.79
C ALA A 284 23.30 -5.43 13.96
N THR A 285 21.96 -5.55 14.04
CA THR A 285 21.30 -6.85 14.22
C THR A 285 20.90 -7.43 12.86
N ASN A 286 21.28 -8.67 12.61
CA ASN A 286 20.83 -9.38 11.42
C ASN A 286 19.33 -9.73 11.52
N PHE A 287 18.59 -9.45 10.44
CA PHE A 287 17.15 -9.70 10.31
C PHE A 287 16.74 -11.13 10.71
N GLN A 288 17.45 -12.16 10.21
CA GLN A 288 17.11 -13.56 10.50
C GLN A 288 17.50 -13.96 11.93
N ALA A 289 18.56 -13.38 12.47
CA ALA A 289 18.96 -13.62 13.86
C ALA A 289 17.91 -13.09 14.84
N LEU A 290 17.33 -11.91 14.56
CA LEU A 290 16.23 -11.36 15.36
C LEU A 290 15.01 -12.28 15.38
N LEU A 291 14.58 -12.78 14.21
CA LEU A 291 13.44 -13.70 14.10
C LEU A 291 13.68 -15.08 14.74
N ARG A 292 14.94 -15.45 15.02
CA ARG A 292 15.28 -16.71 15.73
C ARG A 292 15.28 -16.54 17.25
N ASN A 293 15.24 -15.29 17.74
CA ASN A 293 15.28 -14.99 19.16
C ASN A 293 14.04 -14.16 19.55
N PRO A 294 12.91 -14.82 19.90
CA PRO A 294 11.67 -14.16 20.27
C PRO A 294 11.84 -13.13 21.40
N VAL A 295 12.67 -13.43 22.40
CA VAL A 295 12.91 -12.54 23.54
C VAL A 295 13.63 -11.26 23.10
N LEU A 296 14.69 -11.39 22.28
CA LEU A 296 15.37 -10.24 21.70
C LEU A 296 14.42 -9.41 20.84
N LEU A 297 13.58 -10.07 20.02
CA LEU A 297 12.56 -9.41 19.22
C LEU A 297 11.59 -8.62 20.10
N GLY A 298 11.01 -9.25 21.13
CA GLY A 298 10.07 -8.60 22.04
C GLY A 298 10.69 -7.34 22.68
N ASN A 299 11.93 -7.43 23.15
CA ASN A 299 12.66 -6.31 23.74
C ASN A 299 12.92 -5.18 22.74
N SER A 300 13.23 -5.50 21.48
CA SER A 300 13.46 -4.49 20.43
C SER A 300 12.21 -3.70 20.03
N GLN A 301 10.99 -4.18 20.34
CA GLN A 301 9.76 -3.49 19.95
C GLN A 301 9.44 -2.24 20.80
N LYS A 302 10.19 -1.97 21.88
CA LYS A 302 10.01 -0.80 22.77
C LYS A 302 8.57 -0.63 23.29
N LEU A 303 7.94 -1.75 23.66
CA LEU A 303 6.54 -1.85 24.04
C LEU A 303 6.22 -1.10 25.35
N SER A 304 5.01 -0.56 25.43
CA SER A 304 4.43 0.01 26.65
C SER A 304 2.99 -0.47 26.79
N HIS A 305 2.50 -0.56 28.04
CA HIS A 305 1.10 -0.87 28.30
C HIS A 305 0.58 -0.05 29.48
N ALA A 306 -0.63 0.50 29.34
CA ALA A 306 -1.34 1.15 30.44
C ALA A 306 -2.18 0.09 31.15
N HIS A 307 -1.95 -0.10 32.45
CA HIS A 307 -2.79 -0.99 33.23
C HIS A 307 -4.15 -0.31 33.49
N TYR A 308 -5.25 -0.97 33.13
CA TYR A 308 -6.61 -0.41 33.23
C TYR A 308 -7.20 -0.43 34.65
N GLU A 309 -6.49 -0.96 35.64
CA GLU A 309 -6.92 -0.99 37.03
C GLU A 309 -6.38 0.20 37.84
N PRO A 310 -7.18 0.80 38.75
CA PRO A 310 -6.89 2.09 39.39
C PRO A 310 -5.66 2.12 40.32
N LEU A 311 -4.99 0.98 40.53
CA LEU A 311 -3.83 0.83 41.41
C LEU A 311 -2.52 0.55 40.68
N TYR A 312 -2.52 0.47 39.35
CA TYR A 312 -1.34 0.08 38.58
C TYR A 312 -0.74 1.24 37.77
N CYS A 313 0.59 1.28 37.74
CA CYS A 313 1.37 2.34 37.12
C CYS A 313 1.45 2.19 35.58
N PRO A 314 1.33 3.26 34.77
CA PRO A 314 1.58 3.23 33.33
C PRO A 314 3.09 3.15 33.01
N GLY A 315 3.73 2.06 33.41
CA GLY A 315 5.16 1.82 33.15
C GLY A 315 5.45 1.26 31.76
N LYS A 316 6.65 1.53 31.24
CA LYS A 316 7.20 0.76 30.11
C LYS A 316 7.38 -0.70 30.55
N LEU A 317 7.17 -1.63 29.63
CA LEU A 317 7.50 -3.03 29.91
C LEU A 317 9.02 -3.16 30.04
N ARG A 318 9.47 -3.84 31.10
CA ARG A 318 10.86 -4.23 31.29
C ARG A 318 10.92 -5.75 31.43
N ASP A 319 12.10 -6.30 31.20
CA ASP A 319 12.42 -7.71 31.48
C ASP A 319 11.41 -8.66 30.81
N ILE A 320 11.35 -8.60 29.47
CA ILE A 320 10.62 -9.61 28.70
C ILE A 320 11.41 -10.91 28.81
N ASP A 321 10.99 -11.77 29.74
CA ASP A 321 11.64 -13.06 30.00
C ASP A 321 11.12 -14.17 29.08
N PHE A 322 9.91 -13.98 28.55
CA PHE A 322 9.29 -14.91 27.63
C PHE A 322 8.63 -14.15 26.49
N CYS A 323 8.80 -14.66 25.28
CA CYS A 323 8.13 -14.20 24.09
C CYS A 323 7.83 -15.40 23.19
N GLU A 324 6.59 -15.51 22.72
CA GLU A 324 6.17 -16.51 21.74
C GLU A 324 5.46 -15.85 20.58
N TYR A 325 5.78 -16.29 19.36
CA TYR A 325 5.06 -15.88 18.17
C TYR A 325 3.72 -16.63 18.11
N LEU A 326 2.64 -15.94 17.77
CA LEU A 326 1.29 -16.53 17.82
C LEU A 326 0.91 -17.21 16.52
N GLU A 327 1.28 -16.61 15.39
CA GLU A 327 0.90 -17.05 14.05
C GLU A 327 1.91 -16.63 12.99
N HIS A 328 1.78 -17.24 11.81
CA HIS A 328 2.52 -16.87 10.61
C HIS A 328 1.71 -15.85 9.80
N PRO A 329 1.99 -14.53 9.90
CA PRO A 329 1.29 -13.57 9.06
C PRO A 329 1.62 -13.82 7.58
N ASP A 330 0.79 -13.38 6.66
CA ASP A 330 1.13 -13.48 5.23
C ASP A 330 2.17 -12.44 4.80
N ILE A 331 2.43 -11.46 5.66
CA ILE A 331 3.34 -10.34 5.42
C ILE A 331 4.22 -10.14 6.64
N LEU A 332 5.52 -10.03 6.41
CA LEU A 332 6.48 -9.54 7.39
C LEU A 332 7.01 -8.20 6.90
N CYS A 333 6.75 -7.16 7.67
CA CYS A 333 7.38 -5.86 7.49
C CYS A 333 8.41 -5.66 8.60
N LEU A 334 9.64 -5.29 8.24
CA LEU A 334 10.71 -5.03 9.19
C LEU A 334 11.24 -3.62 9.01
N ARG A 335 11.32 -2.86 10.10
CA ARG A 335 11.90 -1.51 10.14
C ARG A 335 13.33 -1.59 10.64
N TYR A 336 14.30 -1.11 9.88
CA TYR A 336 15.66 -0.94 10.39
C TYR A 336 15.74 0.37 11.17
N GLU A 337 16.21 0.30 12.43
CA GLU A 337 16.21 1.47 13.32
C GLU A 337 17.07 2.63 12.79
N PHE A 338 16.70 3.85 13.17
CA PHE A 338 17.54 5.03 12.93
C PHE A 338 18.77 5.00 13.84
N GLY A 339 19.93 5.32 13.29
CA GLY A 339 21.14 5.57 14.07
C GLY A 339 22.39 5.69 13.21
N THR A 340 23.53 5.81 13.88
CA THR A 340 24.86 5.93 13.29
C THR A 340 25.62 4.65 13.55
N VAL A 341 25.62 3.74 12.59
CA VAL A 341 26.50 2.57 12.61
C VAL A 341 27.20 2.50 11.27
N ASP A 342 28.51 2.33 11.31
CA ASP A 342 29.36 2.21 10.11
C ASP A 342 29.17 0.85 9.42
N GLU A 343 28.55 -0.12 10.10
CA GLU A 343 28.30 -1.47 9.61
C GLU A 343 27.12 -1.50 8.62
N GLU A 344 27.43 -1.94 7.40
CA GLU A 344 26.44 -2.24 6.36
C GLU A 344 25.74 -3.56 6.68
N ILE A 345 24.48 -3.50 7.12
CA ILE A 345 23.67 -4.71 7.35
C ILE A 345 23.00 -5.15 6.06
N ASN A 346 23.23 -6.41 5.69
CA ASN A 346 22.63 -7.01 4.51
C ASN A 346 21.13 -7.29 4.71
N VAL A 347 20.30 -6.84 3.78
CA VAL A 347 18.87 -7.16 3.69
C VAL A 347 18.70 -8.50 2.96
N PRO A 348 18.28 -9.57 3.64
CA PRO A 348 18.19 -10.89 3.02
C PRO A 348 17.05 -10.96 2.00
N ASN A 349 17.20 -11.75 0.94
CA ASN A 349 16.10 -11.98 -0.02
C ASN A 349 15.03 -12.95 0.52
N THR A 350 15.33 -13.66 1.61
CA THR A 350 14.49 -14.70 2.18
C THR A 350 14.64 -14.70 3.69
N LEU A 351 13.51 -14.83 4.37
CA LEU A 351 13.43 -15.01 5.81
C LEU A 351 12.65 -16.27 6.16
N TRP A 352 12.92 -16.81 7.32
CA TRP A 352 12.19 -17.92 7.93
C TRP A 352 11.67 -17.46 9.29
N LEU A 353 10.36 -17.67 9.50
CA LEU A 353 9.71 -17.50 10.79
C LEU A 353 9.29 -18.88 11.27
N THR A 354 9.57 -19.19 12.54
CA THR A 354 9.16 -20.46 13.15
C THR A 354 8.16 -20.19 14.26
N VAL A 355 6.97 -20.77 14.14
CA VAL A 355 5.88 -20.68 15.12
C VAL A 355 5.48 -22.10 15.51
N LYS A 356 5.55 -22.43 16.81
CA LYS A 356 5.17 -23.76 17.33
C LYS A 356 5.78 -24.92 16.51
N GLU A 357 7.09 -24.83 16.26
CA GLU A 357 7.90 -25.82 15.50
C GLU A 357 7.66 -25.87 13.98
N GLU A 358 6.61 -25.22 13.46
CA GLU A 358 6.40 -25.06 12.03
C GLU A 358 7.19 -23.85 11.53
N SER A 359 7.91 -24.00 10.41
CA SER A 359 8.67 -22.90 9.80
C SER A 359 8.09 -22.49 8.45
N LYS A 360 7.70 -21.22 8.32
CA LYS A 360 7.21 -20.64 7.07
C LYS A 360 8.29 -19.77 6.41
N LYS A 361 8.44 -19.92 5.10
CA LYS A 361 9.38 -19.17 4.27
C LYS A 361 8.73 -17.89 3.74
N TYR A 362 9.47 -16.79 3.81
CA TYR A 362 9.07 -15.48 3.29
C TYR A 362 10.08 -15.00 2.25
N LYS A 363 9.62 -14.36 1.17
CA LYS A 363 10.47 -13.78 0.13
C LYS A 363 10.31 -12.26 0.12
N ARG A 364 11.44 -11.56 -0.06
CA ARG A 364 11.47 -10.10 -0.16
C ARG A 364 10.68 -9.64 -1.40
N LEU A 365 9.72 -8.76 -1.18
CA LEU A 365 8.88 -8.14 -2.20
C LEU A 365 9.45 -6.77 -2.58
N CYS A 366 9.66 -5.93 -1.57
CA CYS A 366 10.25 -4.60 -1.74
C CYS A 366 11.00 -4.15 -0.50
N SER A 367 11.90 -3.18 -0.69
CA SER A 367 12.59 -2.46 0.37
C SER A 367 12.50 -0.98 0.08
N SER A 368 12.28 -0.14 1.07
CA SER A 368 12.58 1.28 0.94
C SER A 368 14.07 1.53 1.14
N VAL A 369 14.51 2.67 0.63
CA VAL A 369 15.87 3.16 0.73
C VAL A 369 15.78 4.61 1.14
N VAL A 370 16.29 4.93 2.32
CA VAL A 370 16.24 6.26 2.93
C VAL A 370 17.61 6.88 2.83
N ILE A 371 17.71 8.00 2.11
CA ILE A 371 18.97 8.69 1.84
C ILE A 371 18.91 10.15 2.29
N LYS A 372 20.09 10.70 2.57
CA LYS A 372 20.29 12.14 2.70
C LYS A 372 20.60 12.72 1.32
N CYS A 373 19.87 13.78 0.96
CA CYS A 373 20.16 14.60 -0.19
C CYS A 373 20.95 15.84 0.25
N TYR A 374 21.82 16.29 -0.64
CA TYR A 374 22.75 17.39 -0.38
C TYR A 374 22.66 18.42 -1.51
N THR A 375 22.97 19.67 -1.17
CA THR A 375 23.26 20.75 -2.11
C THR A 375 24.77 21.00 -2.15
N ASN A 376 25.30 21.36 -3.31
CA ASN A 376 26.72 21.72 -3.44
C ASN A 376 27.03 23.07 -2.74
N GLU A 377 28.30 23.46 -2.70
CA GLU A 377 28.73 24.74 -2.10
C GLU A 377 28.04 25.97 -2.72
N GLN A 378 27.63 25.86 -3.99
CA GLN A 378 26.92 26.90 -4.75
C GLN A 378 25.40 26.92 -4.46
N GLY A 379 24.89 25.96 -3.68
CA GLY A 379 23.47 25.82 -3.35
C GLY A 379 22.64 25.08 -4.40
N GLU A 380 23.27 24.46 -5.40
CA GLU A 380 22.57 23.67 -6.41
C GLU A 380 22.26 22.27 -5.84
N ALA A 381 21.00 21.86 -5.98
CA ALA A 381 20.55 20.55 -5.53
C ALA A 381 21.10 19.44 -6.42
N TYR A 382 21.63 18.39 -5.81
CA TYR A 382 21.92 17.17 -6.56
C TYR A 382 20.65 16.46 -7.00
N PRO A 383 20.71 15.65 -8.07
CA PRO A 383 19.62 14.73 -8.40
C PRO A 383 19.22 13.87 -7.18
N PRO A 384 17.96 13.44 -7.07
CA PRO A 384 17.42 12.73 -5.91
C PRO A 384 17.86 11.25 -5.87
N PHE A 385 19.16 11.01 -6.06
CA PHE A 385 19.80 9.71 -6.04
C PHE A 385 20.87 9.66 -4.96
N TYR A 386 21.25 8.45 -4.57
CA TYR A 386 22.33 8.31 -3.60
C TYR A 386 23.66 8.79 -4.16
N ARG A 387 24.32 9.64 -3.37
CA ARG A 387 25.69 10.09 -3.60
C ARG A 387 26.37 10.29 -2.26
N LYS A 388 27.67 9.97 -2.19
CA LYS A 388 28.49 10.34 -1.03
C LYS A 388 28.73 11.85 -1.03
N PRO A 389 28.51 12.56 0.09
CA PRO A 389 28.75 13.98 0.16
C PRO A 389 30.24 14.30 -0.04
N ILE A 390 30.52 15.40 -0.71
CA ILE A 390 31.84 16.01 -0.86
C ILE A 390 32.03 17.07 0.22
N ALA A 391 33.28 17.38 0.57
CA ALA A 391 33.58 18.51 1.45
C ALA A 391 32.94 19.79 0.90
N GLY A 392 32.21 20.50 1.75
CA GLY A 392 31.46 21.71 1.38
C GLY A 392 29.97 21.49 1.12
N ASP A 393 29.56 20.25 0.85
CA ASP A 393 28.15 19.91 0.65
C ASP A 393 27.32 20.20 1.90
N ARG A 394 26.11 20.73 1.70
CA ARG A 394 25.16 21.02 2.77
C ARG A 394 24.02 20.04 2.71
N PHE A 395 23.67 19.47 3.86
CA PHE A 395 22.47 18.66 3.98
C PHE A 395 21.25 19.52 3.61
N ASP A 396 20.42 18.98 2.73
CA ASP A 396 19.20 19.63 2.25
C ASP A 396 17.97 18.95 2.83
N ILE A 397 17.72 17.69 2.41
CA ILE A 397 16.52 16.96 2.78
C ILE A 397 16.76 15.45 2.87
N TRP A 398 15.90 14.75 3.59
CA TRP A 398 15.79 13.30 3.50
C TRP A 398 14.91 12.90 2.31
N HIS A 399 15.33 11.87 1.57
CA HIS A 399 14.55 11.31 0.48
C HIS A 399 14.40 9.81 0.65
N THR A 400 13.26 9.28 0.23
CA THR A 400 13.01 7.85 0.23
C THR A 400 12.44 7.40 -1.11
N TYR A 401 12.86 6.21 -1.54
CA TYR A 401 12.37 5.54 -2.72
C TYR A 401 12.32 4.03 -2.46
N LEU A 402 11.75 3.27 -3.39
CA LEU A 402 11.58 1.83 -3.23
C LEU A 402 12.45 1.06 -4.20
N GLN A 403 12.88 -0.12 -3.78
CA GLN A 403 13.37 -1.19 -4.63
C GLN A 403 12.29 -2.27 -4.64
N ILE A 404 11.73 -2.57 -5.82
CA ILE A 404 10.61 -3.49 -5.97
C ILE A 404 11.04 -4.66 -6.87
N ARG A 405 10.63 -5.87 -6.48
CA ARG A 405 10.83 -7.08 -7.26
C ARG A 405 9.76 -7.20 -8.36
N THR A 406 10.20 -7.46 -9.58
CA THR A 406 9.37 -7.72 -10.76
C THR A 406 9.63 -9.13 -11.28
N GLN A 407 8.91 -9.52 -12.34
CA GLN A 407 9.21 -10.75 -13.10
C GLN A 407 10.59 -10.73 -13.76
N HIS A 408 11.15 -9.53 -13.96
CA HIS A 408 12.44 -9.31 -14.64
C HIS A 408 13.62 -9.02 -13.71
N GLY A 409 13.40 -8.98 -12.39
CA GLY A 409 14.47 -8.73 -11.42
C GLY A 409 14.08 -7.68 -10.41
N TRP A 410 15.03 -6.83 -10.04
CA TRP A 410 14.80 -5.74 -9.08
C TRP A 410 15.00 -4.41 -9.76
N TYR A 411 14.13 -3.46 -9.44
CA TYR A 411 14.13 -2.12 -9.99
C TYR A 411 13.89 -1.09 -8.90
N GLU A 412 14.48 0.08 -9.06
CA GLU A 412 14.21 1.24 -8.23
C GLU A 412 13.00 1.98 -8.77
N VAL A 413 12.05 2.28 -7.89
CA VAL A 413 10.94 3.18 -8.13
C VAL A 413 11.21 4.43 -7.31
N ASN A 414 11.73 5.45 -7.97
CA ASN A 414 12.01 6.74 -7.37
C ASN A 414 10.94 7.72 -7.84
N ASN A 415 9.93 7.89 -7.01
CA ASN A 415 8.73 8.64 -7.34
C ASN A 415 8.07 8.08 -8.61
N GLY A 416 7.92 8.89 -9.67
CA GLY A 416 7.24 8.51 -10.91
C GLY A 416 8.13 7.74 -11.88
N GLU A 417 9.41 7.60 -11.59
CA GLU A 417 10.41 7.08 -12.50
C GLU A 417 10.96 5.73 -12.04
N ILE A 418 11.38 4.91 -13.00
CA ILE A 418 11.90 3.56 -12.78
C ILE A 418 13.34 3.49 -13.26
N PHE A 419 14.21 2.90 -12.43
CA PHE A 419 15.64 2.77 -12.70
C PHE A 419 16.12 1.34 -12.44
N PRO A 420 17.25 0.93 -13.04
CA PRO A 420 18.04 -0.16 -12.50
C PRO A 420 18.44 0.12 -11.06
N VAL A 421 18.62 -0.94 -10.27
CA VAL A 421 19.03 -0.79 -8.85
C VAL A 421 20.44 -0.22 -8.72
N ASP A 422 20.62 0.71 -7.79
CA ASP A 422 21.92 1.18 -7.35
C ASP A 422 22.60 0.07 -6.54
N THR A 423 23.65 -0.50 -7.12
CA THR A 423 24.36 -1.65 -6.54
C THR A 423 24.99 -1.35 -5.18
N ARG A 424 25.24 -0.08 -4.88
CA ARG A 424 25.80 0.37 -3.59
C ARG A 424 24.79 0.26 -2.45
N LEU A 425 23.49 0.30 -2.75
CA LEU A 425 22.41 0.30 -1.75
C LEU A 425 21.48 -0.92 -1.85
N PHE A 426 21.45 -1.64 -2.96
CA PHE A 426 20.50 -2.74 -3.25
C PHE A 426 20.39 -3.86 -2.19
N LYS A 427 21.44 -4.05 -1.40
CA LYS A 427 21.49 -5.06 -0.34
C LYS A 427 21.72 -4.48 1.04
N VAL A 428 21.84 -3.18 1.18
CA VAL A 428 22.18 -2.55 2.47
C VAL A 428 20.92 -1.97 3.10
N ALA A 429 20.70 -2.26 4.38
CA ALA A 429 19.63 -1.65 5.14
C ALA A 429 20.02 -0.21 5.49
N THR A 430 19.32 0.77 4.91
CA THR A 430 19.52 2.18 5.27
C THR A 430 18.76 2.50 6.56
N PRO A 431 19.32 3.30 7.49
CA PRO A 431 18.62 3.67 8.73
C PRO A 431 17.23 4.25 8.45
N GLY A 432 16.21 3.73 9.14
CA GLY A 432 14.82 4.15 8.97
C GLY A 432 14.06 3.49 7.81
N SER A 433 14.69 2.58 7.06
CA SER A 433 14.02 1.87 5.96
C SER A 433 13.08 0.74 6.43
N LEU A 434 12.10 0.44 5.59
CA LEU A 434 11.16 -0.66 5.67
C LEU A 434 11.51 -1.75 4.66
N HIS A 435 11.41 -3.00 5.10
CA HIS A 435 11.66 -4.17 4.27
C HIS A 435 10.45 -5.10 4.33
N PHE A 436 9.86 -5.34 3.17
CA PHE A 436 8.60 -6.07 3.03
C PHE A 436 8.87 -7.46 2.47
N TYR A 437 8.33 -8.45 3.15
CA TYR A 437 8.37 -9.83 2.76
C TYR A 437 6.95 -10.38 2.75
N GLN A 438 6.66 -11.24 1.79
CA GLN A 438 5.41 -11.98 1.73
C GLN A 438 5.70 -13.47 1.80
N SER A 439 4.72 -14.26 2.27
CA SER A 439 4.84 -15.71 2.30
C SER A 439 5.21 -16.26 0.92
N ALA A 440 6.04 -17.30 0.89
CA ALA A 440 6.59 -17.83 -0.37
C ALA A 440 5.51 -18.32 -1.34
N GLU A 441 4.36 -18.75 -0.84
CA GLU A 441 3.17 -19.14 -1.61
C GLU A 441 2.59 -17.97 -2.41
N ASN A 442 2.67 -16.75 -1.87
CA ASN A 442 2.16 -15.53 -2.51
C ASN A 442 3.23 -14.80 -3.35
N SER A 443 4.44 -15.35 -3.43
CA SER A 443 5.60 -14.68 -4.05
C SER A 443 5.66 -14.74 -5.58
N SER A 444 4.73 -15.47 -6.22
CA SER A 444 4.62 -15.58 -7.68
C SER A 444 3.90 -14.39 -8.32
N PHE A 445 3.13 -13.63 -7.55
CA PHE A 445 2.33 -12.51 -8.05
C PHE A 445 3.18 -11.24 -8.07
N LEU A 446 4.01 -11.10 -9.11
CA LEU A 446 4.91 -9.97 -9.30
C LEU A 446 4.49 -9.17 -10.54
N PRO A 447 4.59 -7.83 -10.50
CA PRO A 447 4.36 -7.01 -11.68
C PRO A 447 5.41 -7.31 -12.74
N ASP A 448 5.02 -7.16 -14.00
CA ASP A 448 5.92 -7.12 -15.14
C ASP A 448 6.52 -5.71 -15.30
N LEU A 449 7.36 -5.49 -16.31
CA LEU A 449 8.01 -4.20 -16.55
C LEU A 449 8.12 -3.90 -18.05
N VAL A 450 7.62 -2.73 -18.45
CA VAL A 450 7.83 -2.19 -19.80
C VAL A 450 9.21 -1.54 -19.86
N ARG A 451 10.18 -2.28 -20.40
CA ARG A 451 11.61 -1.93 -20.36
C ARG A 451 11.97 -0.60 -21.03
N GLU A 452 11.17 -0.17 -22.01
CA GLU A 452 11.36 1.10 -22.73
C GLU A 452 11.24 2.32 -21.80
N PHE A 453 10.53 2.19 -20.68
CA PHE A 453 10.34 3.26 -19.70
C PHE A 453 11.26 3.13 -18.47
N VAL A 454 12.29 2.28 -18.57
CA VAL A 454 13.36 2.22 -17.57
C VAL A 454 14.41 3.26 -17.93
N ASN A 455 14.57 4.25 -17.07
CA ASN A 455 15.56 5.29 -17.24
C ASN A 455 16.95 4.78 -16.82
N TYR A 456 17.96 5.10 -17.61
CA TYR A 456 19.35 4.74 -17.34
C TYR A 456 20.17 6.00 -17.07
N TYR A 457 20.85 6.02 -15.93
CA TYR A 457 21.81 7.06 -15.57
C TYR A 457 23.21 6.43 -15.53
N PRO A 458 24.12 6.78 -16.46
CA PRO A 458 25.45 6.16 -16.57
C PRO A 458 26.34 6.28 -15.34
N ASP A 459 26.10 7.30 -14.51
CA ASP A 459 26.90 7.59 -13.30
C ASP A 459 26.40 6.84 -12.04
N ARG A 460 25.48 5.89 -12.22
CA ARG A 460 24.96 4.96 -11.21
C ARG A 460 25.54 3.57 -11.41
#